data_AF-A0A7H8W7E0-F1
#
_entry.id   AF-A0A7H8W7E0-F1
#
_cell.length_a   1.000
_cell.length_b   1.000
_cell.length_c   1.000
_cell.angle_alpha   90.00
_cell.angle_beta   90.00
_cell.angle_gamma   90.00
#
_symmetry.space_group_name_H-M   'P 1'
#
loop_
_entity.id
_entity.type
_entity.pdbx_description
1 polymer ?
#
loop_
_entity_poly.entity_id
_entity_poly.type
_entity_poly.pdbx_seq_one_letter_code
_entity_poly.pdbx_strand_id
1 'polypeptide(L)'
;MGAIEIKYAADGKPIDKLTINVFGFSRGAATARHFLSVTDSSPYSVKVSPDGYFWFPGDMKQQKYPKNEDKTKPAYPESFEIKYGYFGRCLVNNGVFEVKEVFFNFVGLYDTVSSHGFNHNNDVRDLGLDAVKKARMVLQLSSADEYRENFDLTNICSCGHRGLELMLPGVHSDIGGSYRHGDKERSVIFKESFFLGTRDKSFKFTPSTPKCDAFKKIVISEGWYDDDQLKMEYDYDKGKAYLVGTRVLENTYDKVALNKMVMVSKQKQFGVIYDETIEKQKTNISDPFIAKVFEQITSYSAAVMTHRNEAIREQKPAAQYLKESEQISYLDYIKPDDLKKLRNRYLHWSVKADEFGLGPRFDDVLLLEKRKRQIQNG
;
A
#
# COMPACT_ATOMS: atom_id res chain seq x y z
N MET A 1 -14.94 -16.07 -1.27
CA MET A 1 -14.55 -16.38 0.12
C MET A 1 -15.29 -15.50 1.12
N GLY A 2 -15.20 -14.16 1.10
CA GLY A 2 -15.88 -13.31 2.09
C GLY A 2 -17.40 -13.53 2.27
N ALA A 3 -18.16 -13.68 1.17
CA ALA A 3 -19.60 -13.97 1.25
C ALA A 3 -19.94 -15.32 1.90
N ILE A 4 -19.03 -16.31 1.84
CA ILE A 4 -19.19 -17.61 2.49
C ILE A 4 -19.06 -17.46 4.01
N GLU A 5 -18.06 -16.71 4.47
CA GLU A 5 -17.89 -16.43 5.91
C GLU A 5 -19.09 -15.68 6.48
N ILE A 6 -19.61 -14.69 5.73
CA ILE A 6 -20.81 -13.95 6.12
C ILE A 6 -22.01 -14.88 6.24
N LYS A 7 -22.19 -15.82 5.31
CA LYS A 7 -23.26 -16.83 5.39
C LYS A 7 -23.17 -17.63 6.69
N TYR A 8 -22.00 -18.16 7.03
CA TYR A 8 -21.82 -18.95 8.25
C TYR A 8 -22.05 -18.11 9.50
N ALA A 9 -21.56 -16.87 9.53
CA ALA A 9 -21.77 -15.97 10.66
C ALA A 9 -23.24 -15.52 10.81
N ALA A 10 -23.96 -15.34 9.70
CA ALA A 10 -25.37 -14.97 9.71
C ALA A 10 -26.27 -16.12 10.14
N ASP A 11 -25.88 -17.38 9.88
CA ASP A 11 -26.63 -18.58 10.28
C ASP A 11 -28.11 -18.51 9.82
N GLY A 12 -28.32 -18.08 8.58
CA GLY A 12 -29.65 -17.92 7.97
C GLY A 12 -30.45 -16.71 8.46
N LYS A 13 -29.95 -15.92 9.41
CA LYS A 13 -30.64 -14.73 9.95
C LYS A 13 -30.43 -13.49 9.08
N PRO A 14 -31.41 -12.58 9.02
CA PRO A 14 -31.23 -11.25 8.42
C PRO A 14 -30.11 -10.47 9.11
N ILE A 15 -29.36 -9.69 8.33
CA ILE A 15 -28.27 -8.85 8.82
C ILE A 15 -28.72 -7.39 8.83
N ASP A 16 -28.84 -6.81 10.02
CA ASP A 16 -29.16 -5.38 10.16
C ASP A 16 -28.00 -4.49 9.68
N LYS A 17 -26.76 -4.84 10.04
CA LYS A 17 -25.58 -4.07 9.66
C LYS A 17 -24.38 -4.97 9.42
N LEU A 18 -23.88 -4.96 8.19
CA LEU A 18 -22.62 -5.61 7.82
C LEU A 18 -21.49 -4.58 7.86
N THR A 19 -20.64 -4.69 8.88
CA THR A 19 -19.45 -3.82 9.02
C THR A 19 -18.26 -4.47 8.33
N ILE A 20 -17.61 -3.75 7.41
CA ILE A 20 -16.50 -4.24 6.62
C ILE A 20 -15.24 -3.40 6.91
N ASN A 21 -14.15 -4.10 7.21
CA ASN A 21 -12.80 -3.54 7.22
C ASN A 21 -12.03 -4.12 6.04
N VAL A 22 -11.33 -3.29 5.28
CA VAL A 22 -10.63 -3.71 4.06
C VAL A 22 -9.15 -3.37 4.19
N PHE A 23 -8.29 -4.34 3.88
CA PHE A 23 -6.85 -4.13 3.92
C PHE A 23 -6.23 -4.55 2.59
N GLY A 24 -5.16 -3.88 2.19
CA GLY A 24 -4.42 -4.26 0.99
C GLY A 24 -3.04 -3.64 0.94
N PHE A 25 -2.11 -4.34 0.30
CA PHE A 25 -0.76 -3.88 0.01
C PHE A 25 -0.55 -3.84 -1.51
N SER A 26 0.09 -2.78 -2.03
CA SER A 26 0.48 -2.68 -3.44
C SER A 26 -0.73 -2.77 -4.38
N ARG A 27 -0.71 -3.67 -5.36
CA ARG A 27 -1.86 -4.01 -6.20
C ARG A 27 -3.05 -4.54 -5.39
N GLY A 28 -2.81 -5.21 -4.26
CA GLY A 28 -3.88 -5.60 -3.33
C GLY A 28 -4.55 -4.39 -2.68
N ALA A 29 -3.84 -3.28 -2.49
CA ALA A 29 -4.44 -2.01 -2.06
C ALA A 29 -5.30 -1.39 -3.17
N ALA A 30 -4.88 -1.48 -4.43
CA ALA A 30 -5.72 -1.11 -5.57
C ALA A 30 -6.97 -2.00 -5.69
N THR A 31 -6.85 -3.31 -5.44
CA THR A 31 -8.00 -4.23 -5.36
C THR A 31 -8.93 -3.88 -4.18
N ALA A 32 -8.37 -3.53 -3.02
CA ALA A 32 -9.15 -3.06 -1.86
C ALA A 32 -9.96 -1.80 -2.19
N ARG A 33 -9.36 -0.84 -2.91
CA ARG A 33 -10.05 0.35 -3.42
C ARG A 33 -11.15 -0.01 -4.42
N HIS A 34 -10.84 -0.85 -5.39
CA HIS A 34 -11.79 -1.30 -6.40
C HIS A 34 -12.96 -2.10 -5.80
N PHE A 35 -12.72 -2.87 -4.74
CA PHE A 35 -13.77 -3.58 -4.00
C PHE A 35 -14.85 -2.63 -3.50
N LEU A 36 -14.49 -1.44 -2.99
CA LEU A 36 -15.47 -0.42 -2.59
C LEU A 36 -16.22 0.16 -3.80
N SER A 37 -15.55 0.29 -4.95
CA SER A 37 -16.16 0.78 -6.19
C SER A 37 -17.27 -0.14 -6.70
N VAL A 38 -17.03 -1.45 -6.73
CA VAL A 38 -18.02 -2.44 -7.23
C VAL A 38 -19.23 -2.64 -6.30
N THR A 39 -19.20 -2.02 -5.12
CA THR A 39 -20.37 -1.96 -4.22
C THR A 39 -21.30 -0.78 -4.50
N ASP A 40 -20.94 0.13 -5.42
CA ASP A 40 -21.68 1.38 -5.70
C ASP A 40 -22.71 1.29 -6.81
N SER A 41 -23.05 0.09 -7.25
CA SER A 41 -24.01 -0.06 -8.35
C SER A 41 -25.44 0.19 -7.86
N SER A 42 -26.24 0.86 -8.69
CA SER A 42 -27.67 1.01 -8.45
C SER A 42 -28.32 -0.34 -8.16
N PRO A 43 -29.20 -0.42 -7.16
CA PRO A 43 -29.90 -1.66 -6.87
C PRO A 43 -30.77 -2.06 -8.05
N TYR A 44 -30.96 -3.36 -8.23
CA TYR A 44 -31.86 -3.90 -9.25
C TYR A 44 -32.70 -5.04 -8.67
N SER A 45 -33.92 -5.17 -9.17
CA SER A 45 -34.87 -6.17 -8.68
C SER A 45 -34.80 -7.46 -9.50
N VAL A 46 -34.83 -8.60 -8.81
CA VAL A 46 -34.87 -9.94 -9.39
C VAL A 46 -36.22 -10.57 -9.08
N LYS A 47 -36.92 -11.05 -10.13
CA LYS A 47 -38.19 -11.77 -9.98
C LYS A 47 -37.95 -13.19 -9.50
N VAL A 48 -38.83 -13.68 -8.64
CA VAL A 48 -38.79 -15.05 -8.11
C VAL A 48 -40.03 -15.78 -8.60
N SER A 49 -39.85 -17.00 -9.10
CA SER A 49 -40.96 -17.86 -9.52
C SER A 49 -41.75 -18.39 -8.31
N PRO A 50 -43.00 -18.87 -8.49
CA PRO A 50 -43.81 -19.45 -7.42
C PRO A 50 -43.14 -20.62 -6.66
N ASP A 51 -42.21 -21.33 -7.32
CA ASP A 51 -41.44 -22.44 -6.72
C ASP A 51 -40.13 -21.99 -6.03
N GLY A 52 -39.88 -20.67 -6.01
CA GLY A 52 -38.73 -20.04 -5.35
C GLY A 52 -37.48 -19.91 -6.23
N TYR A 53 -37.54 -20.29 -7.50
CA TYR A 53 -36.39 -20.19 -8.42
C TYR A 53 -36.26 -18.80 -9.04
N PHE A 54 -35.03 -18.36 -9.26
CA PHE A 54 -34.69 -17.10 -9.94
C PHE A 54 -33.39 -17.20 -10.73
N TRP A 55 -33.16 -16.24 -11.62
CA TRP A 55 -31.96 -16.14 -12.46
C TRP A 55 -31.31 -14.78 -12.26
N PHE A 56 -29.99 -14.77 -12.19
CA PHE A 56 -29.26 -13.52 -12.36
C PHE A 56 -29.07 -13.21 -13.85
N PRO A 57 -29.10 -11.92 -14.23
CA PRO A 57 -28.74 -11.52 -15.59
C PRO A 57 -27.37 -12.09 -15.98
N GLY A 58 -27.35 -12.83 -17.10
CA GLY A 58 -26.16 -13.46 -17.67
C GLY A 58 -25.75 -14.82 -17.09
N ASP A 59 -26.42 -15.34 -16.05
CA ASP A 59 -26.11 -16.67 -15.51
C ASP A 59 -26.82 -17.79 -16.25
N MET A 60 -26.12 -18.91 -16.44
CA MET A 60 -26.66 -20.16 -16.99
C MET A 60 -27.20 -21.12 -15.92
N LYS A 61 -27.13 -20.75 -14.64
CA LYS A 61 -27.61 -21.58 -13.52
C LYS A 61 -28.68 -20.84 -12.72
N GLN A 62 -29.81 -21.51 -12.49
CA GLN A 62 -30.86 -21.02 -11.60
C GLN A 62 -30.43 -21.11 -10.13
N GLN A 63 -30.90 -20.14 -9.35
CA GLN A 63 -30.74 -20.09 -7.89
C GLN A 63 -32.11 -20.28 -7.23
N LYS A 64 -32.11 -20.61 -5.94
CA LYS A 64 -33.35 -20.80 -5.16
C LYS A 64 -33.38 -19.90 -3.93
N TYR A 65 -34.49 -19.18 -3.77
CA TYR A 65 -34.76 -18.32 -2.63
C TYR A 65 -35.15 -19.18 -1.41
N PRO A 66 -34.75 -18.83 -0.17
CA PRO A 66 -35.11 -19.57 1.03
C PRO A 66 -36.62 -19.51 1.25
N LYS A 67 -37.22 -20.65 1.60
CA LYS A 67 -38.65 -20.70 1.90
C LYS A 67 -38.92 -19.92 3.19
N ASN A 68 -39.97 -19.10 3.17
CA ASN A 68 -40.38 -18.35 4.36
C ASN A 68 -40.80 -19.31 5.49
N GLU A 69 -40.25 -19.11 6.68
CA GLU A 69 -40.62 -19.89 7.87
C GLU A 69 -41.95 -19.40 8.47
N ASP A 70 -42.28 -18.13 8.24
CA ASP A 70 -43.53 -17.51 8.67
C ASP A 70 -44.68 -17.93 7.75
N LYS A 71 -45.52 -18.85 8.25
CA LYS A 71 -46.69 -19.39 7.53
C LYS A 71 -47.76 -18.35 7.21
N THR A 72 -47.69 -17.15 7.80
CA THR A 72 -48.63 -16.06 7.49
C THR A 72 -48.25 -15.30 6.22
N LYS A 73 -47.04 -15.52 5.69
CA LYS A 73 -46.52 -14.88 4.48
C LYS A 73 -46.47 -15.87 3.31
N PRO A 74 -46.44 -15.38 2.07
CA PRO A 74 -46.15 -16.22 0.91
C PRO A 74 -44.86 -17.02 1.11
N ALA A 75 -44.84 -18.26 0.59
CA ALA A 75 -43.69 -19.15 0.71
C ALA A 75 -42.40 -18.53 0.13
N TYR A 76 -42.54 -17.70 -0.90
CA TYR A 76 -41.46 -16.92 -1.52
C TYR A 76 -41.98 -15.52 -1.87
N PRO A 77 -41.12 -14.49 -1.87
CA PRO A 77 -41.50 -13.16 -2.33
C PRO A 77 -41.70 -13.14 -3.86
N GLU A 78 -42.46 -12.19 -4.40
CA GLU A 78 -42.60 -12.02 -5.86
C GLU A 78 -41.29 -11.53 -6.52
N SER A 79 -40.55 -10.70 -5.78
CA SER A 79 -39.23 -10.20 -6.16
C SER A 79 -38.43 -9.77 -4.94
N PHE A 80 -37.12 -9.59 -5.12
CA PHE A 80 -36.25 -9.00 -4.11
C PHE A 80 -35.20 -8.11 -4.77
N GLU A 81 -34.68 -7.14 -4.02
CA GLU A 81 -33.66 -6.22 -4.50
C GLU A 81 -32.25 -6.76 -4.24
N ILE A 82 -31.40 -6.65 -5.25
CA ILE A 82 -29.95 -6.80 -5.10
C ILE A 82 -29.35 -5.43 -4.88
N LYS A 83 -28.86 -5.19 -3.67
CA LYS A 83 -28.12 -3.98 -3.29
C LYS A 83 -26.61 -4.24 -3.43
N TYR A 84 -25.79 -3.20 -3.49
CA TYR A 84 -24.33 -3.30 -3.44
C TYR A 84 -23.66 -4.02 -4.63
N GLY A 85 -24.24 -3.90 -5.83
CA GLY A 85 -23.63 -4.35 -7.09
C GLY A 85 -23.17 -5.80 -7.09
N TYR A 86 -21.94 -6.03 -7.56
CA TYR A 86 -21.37 -7.39 -7.66
C TYR A 86 -21.23 -8.06 -6.29
N PHE A 87 -20.90 -7.29 -5.26
CA PHE A 87 -20.77 -7.82 -3.90
C PHE A 87 -22.10 -8.36 -3.36
N GLY A 88 -23.20 -7.64 -3.56
CA GLY A 88 -24.53 -8.12 -3.17
C GLY A 88 -24.95 -9.38 -3.92
N ARG A 89 -24.63 -9.48 -5.21
CA ARG A 89 -24.83 -10.72 -5.97
C ARG A 89 -24.03 -11.89 -5.37
N CYS A 90 -22.79 -11.67 -4.94
CA CYS A 90 -22.01 -12.68 -4.23
C CYS A 90 -22.67 -13.10 -2.90
N LEU A 91 -23.24 -12.18 -2.13
CA LEU A 91 -23.97 -12.50 -0.89
C LEU A 91 -25.16 -13.43 -1.17
N VAL A 92 -25.99 -13.06 -2.14
CA VAL A 92 -27.17 -13.84 -2.53
C VAL A 92 -26.80 -15.22 -3.08
N ASN A 93 -25.77 -15.31 -3.92
CA ASN A 93 -25.25 -16.59 -4.41
C ASN A 93 -24.78 -17.53 -3.28
N ASN A 94 -24.49 -16.98 -2.09
CA ASN A 94 -24.10 -17.75 -0.91
C ASN A 94 -25.24 -17.90 0.10
N GLY A 95 -26.46 -17.50 -0.23
CA GLY A 95 -27.62 -17.65 0.64
C GLY A 95 -27.85 -16.52 1.63
N VAL A 96 -27.17 -15.37 1.46
CA VAL A 96 -27.37 -14.16 2.28
C VAL A 96 -28.23 -13.18 1.50
N PHE A 97 -29.53 -13.19 1.78
CA PHE A 97 -30.54 -12.43 1.02
C PHE A 97 -30.91 -11.08 1.66
N GLU A 98 -30.73 -10.94 2.97
CA GLU A 98 -31.21 -9.79 3.72
C GLU A 98 -30.06 -9.09 4.43
N VAL A 99 -29.55 -8.01 3.83
CA VAL A 99 -28.60 -7.08 4.44
C VAL A 99 -29.17 -5.67 4.35
N LYS A 100 -29.48 -5.04 5.49
CA LYS A 100 -30.09 -3.70 5.50
C LYS A 100 -29.08 -2.59 5.22
N GLU A 101 -27.90 -2.66 5.85
CA GLU A 101 -26.82 -1.68 5.69
C GLU A 101 -25.46 -2.39 5.53
N VAL A 102 -24.67 -1.97 4.54
CA VAL A 102 -23.23 -2.25 4.46
C VAL A 102 -22.46 -0.99 4.87
N PHE A 103 -21.56 -1.14 5.84
CA PHE A 103 -20.81 -0.03 6.40
C PHE A 103 -19.30 -0.29 6.31
N PHE A 104 -18.61 0.50 5.48
CA PHE A 104 -17.15 0.47 5.37
C PHE A 104 -16.52 1.25 6.54
N ASN A 105 -16.04 0.52 7.54
CA ASN A 105 -15.58 1.10 8.78
C ASN A 105 -14.11 1.55 8.74
N PHE A 106 -13.23 0.70 8.21
CA PHE A 106 -11.81 1.01 8.13
C PHE A 106 -11.21 0.46 6.84
N VAL A 107 -10.45 1.30 6.14
CA VAL A 107 -9.65 0.88 4.97
C VAL A 107 -8.18 1.13 5.28
N GLY A 108 -7.41 0.05 5.39
CA GLY A 108 -5.98 0.08 5.67
C GLY A 108 -5.14 -0.28 4.44
N LEU A 109 -4.45 0.69 3.87
CA LEU A 109 -3.67 0.54 2.65
C LEU A 109 -2.17 0.63 2.96
N TYR A 110 -1.40 -0.25 2.33
CA TYR A 110 0.06 -0.16 2.29
C TYR A 110 0.46 0.12 0.85
N ASP A 111 1.10 1.27 0.66
CA ASP A 111 1.79 1.69 -0.55
C ASP A 111 1.05 1.35 -1.86
N THR A 112 -0.10 1.98 -2.09
CA THR A 112 -0.98 1.65 -3.21
C THR A 112 -0.30 1.91 -4.56
N VAL A 113 -0.23 0.88 -5.41
CA VAL A 113 0.23 0.99 -6.80
C VAL A 113 -0.88 0.55 -7.74
N SER A 114 -1.46 1.50 -8.47
CA SER A 114 -2.42 1.28 -9.56
C SER A 114 -1.65 0.83 -10.80
N SER A 115 -1.55 -0.48 -11.05
CA SER A 115 -0.98 -0.98 -12.30
C SER A 115 -1.90 -1.97 -13.02
N HIS A 116 -2.55 -1.48 -14.09
CA HIS A 116 -2.90 -2.23 -15.29
C HIS A 116 -2.30 -1.53 -16.53
N GLY A 117 -1.17 -2.04 -17.04
CA GLY A 117 -0.60 -1.62 -18.35
C GLY A 117 0.30 -0.39 -18.34
N PHE A 118 0.82 -0.01 -19.52
CA PHE A 118 1.87 1.00 -19.72
C PHE A 118 1.42 2.48 -19.54
N ASN A 119 0.19 2.73 -19.05
CA ASN A 119 -0.33 4.10 -18.90
C ASN A 119 -1.26 4.22 -17.68
N HIS A 120 -0.67 4.54 -16.52
CA HIS A 120 -1.32 4.46 -15.21
C HIS A 120 -2.22 5.65 -14.82
N ASN A 121 -2.23 6.73 -15.60
CA ASN A 121 -3.05 7.91 -15.26
C ASN A 121 -4.56 7.67 -15.46
N ASN A 122 -4.96 6.68 -16.28
CA ASN A 122 -6.37 6.39 -16.56
C ASN A 122 -6.97 5.38 -15.56
N ASP A 123 -6.15 4.49 -15.01
CA ASP A 123 -6.57 3.40 -14.12
C ASP A 123 -7.32 3.88 -12.87
N VAL A 124 -6.93 5.03 -12.32
CA VAL A 124 -7.54 5.55 -11.08
C VAL A 124 -9.03 5.88 -11.27
N ARG A 125 -9.36 6.51 -12.41
CA ARG A 125 -10.75 6.86 -12.76
C ARG A 125 -11.49 5.64 -13.29
N ASP A 126 -10.85 4.86 -14.17
CA ASP A 126 -11.46 3.70 -14.81
C ASP A 126 -11.80 2.59 -13.79
N LEU A 127 -11.00 2.43 -12.73
CA LEU A 127 -11.24 1.45 -11.66
C LEU A 127 -12.00 2.03 -10.46
N GLY A 128 -12.34 3.32 -10.47
CA GLY A 128 -13.03 4.02 -9.37
C GLY A 128 -12.28 3.94 -8.05
N LEU A 129 -10.96 4.12 -8.08
CA LEU A 129 -10.12 3.90 -6.90
C LEU A 129 -10.37 4.92 -5.77
N ASP A 130 -11.06 6.03 -6.06
CA ASP A 130 -11.49 7.05 -5.11
C ASP A 130 -12.70 6.61 -4.27
N ALA A 131 -13.30 5.44 -4.56
CA ALA A 131 -14.41 4.88 -3.80
C ALA A 131 -14.10 4.68 -2.30
N VAL A 132 -12.82 4.66 -1.92
CA VAL A 132 -12.39 4.62 -0.51
C VAL A 132 -12.85 5.81 0.33
N LYS A 133 -13.19 6.95 -0.28
CA LYS A 133 -13.79 8.10 0.42
C LYS A 133 -15.12 7.79 1.15
N LYS A 134 -15.75 6.67 0.79
CA LYS A 134 -16.97 6.16 1.42
C LYS A 134 -16.72 5.53 2.79
N ALA A 135 -15.50 5.07 3.04
CA ALA A 135 -15.15 4.51 4.33
C ALA A 135 -15.19 5.60 5.41
N ARG A 136 -15.51 5.18 6.63
CA ARG A 136 -15.44 6.06 7.80
C ARG A 136 -14.01 6.58 8.03
N MET A 137 -13.01 5.73 7.79
CA MET A 137 -11.59 6.06 7.91
C MET A 137 -10.77 5.31 6.86
N VAL A 138 -9.83 6.02 6.25
CA VAL A 138 -8.81 5.47 5.34
C VAL A 138 -7.44 5.81 5.90
N LEU A 139 -6.65 4.79 6.22
CA LEU A 139 -5.23 4.93 6.57
C LEU A 139 -4.39 4.38 5.42
N GLN A 140 -3.46 5.18 4.90
CA GLN A 140 -2.45 4.71 3.97
C GLN A 140 -1.06 4.89 4.57
N LEU A 141 -0.25 3.82 4.55
CA LEU A 141 1.18 3.87 4.87
C LEU A 141 1.94 3.83 3.56
N SER A 142 2.72 4.87 3.28
CA SER A 142 3.38 5.06 1.99
C SER A 142 4.89 5.10 2.13
N SER A 143 5.59 4.59 1.13
CA SER A 143 7.05 4.54 1.05
C SER A 143 7.63 5.88 0.58
N ALA A 144 8.57 6.44 1.35
CA ALA A 144 9.24 7.71 1.05
C ALA A 144 10.40 7.59 0.06
N ASP A 145 11.02 6.41 -0.02
CA ASP A 145 12.26 6.16 -0.76
C ASP A 145 12.05 5.29 -2.00
N GLU A 146 10.79 5.06 -2.41
CA GLU A 146 10.44 4.38 -3.66
C GLU A 146 10.44 5.35 -4.84
N TYR A 147 11.17 5.00 -5.90
CA TYR A 147 11.30 5.82 -7.10
C TYR A 147 11.52 4.99 -8.39
N ARG A 148 11.19 3.69 -8.36
CA ARG A 148 11.11 2.88 -9.58
C ARG A 148 10.05 3.43 -10.52
N GLU A 149 10.31 3.31 -11.82
CA GLU A 149 9.43 3.83 -12.87
C GLU A 149 7.98 3.32 -12.79
N ASN A 150 7.77 2.04 -12.46
CA ASN A 150 6.46 1.38 -12.49
C ASN A 150 5.77 1.29 -11.12
N PHE A 151 6.22 2.06 -10.13
CA PHE A 151 5.75 2.00 -8.74
C PHE A 151 5.13 3.32 -8.28
N ASP A 152 4.30 3.91 -9.15
CA ASP A 152 3.58 5.14 -8.83
C ASP A 152 2.61 4.95 -7.68
N LEU A 153 2.58 5.96 -6.80
CA LEU A 153 1.71 5.95 -5.64
C LEU A 153 0.33 6.46 -6.02
N THR A 154 -0.73 5.74 -5.66
CA THR A 154 -2.08 6.29 -5.62
C THR A 154 -2.33 6.88 -4.23
N ASN A 155 -2.37 8.21 -4.11
CA ASN A 155 -2.65 8.89 -2.83
C ASN A 155 -4.12 8.78 -2.42
N ILE A 156 -4.44 9.16 -1.18
CA ILE A 156 -5.81 9.14 -0.64
C ILE A 156 -6.40 10.55 -0.45
N CYS A 157 -5.93 11.54 -1.24
CA CYS A 157 -6.35 12.94 -1.08
C CYS A 157 -7.87 13.13 -1.26
N SER A 158 -8.53 12.30 -2.08
CA SER A 158 -10.00 12.30 -2.23
C SER A 158 -10.78 12.07 -0.93
N CYS A 159 -10.14 11.49 0.10
CA CYS A 159 -10.77 11.20 1.38
C CYS A 159 -10.85 12.42 2.30
N GLY A 160 -10.11 13.50 2.02
CA GLY A 160 -10.03 14.70 2.88
C GLY A 160 -9.79 14.31 4.35
N HIS A 161 -10.61 14.83 5.26
CA HIS A 161 -10.51 14.54 6.69
C HIS A 161 -10.73 13.07 7.08
N ARG A 162 -11.29 12.24 6.21
CA ARG A 162 -11.42 10.79 6.46
C ARG A 162 -10.14 10.02 6.10
N GLY A 163 -9.21 10.66 5.40
CA GLY A 163 -7.90 10.11 5.04
C GLY A 163 -6.81 10.53 6.01
N LEU A 164 -5.93 9.58 6.35
CA LEU A 164 -4.67 9.81 7.04
C LEU A 164 -3.58 9.05 6.28
N GLU A 165 -2.62 9.76 5.70
CA GLU A 165 -1.48 9.16 5.02
C GLU A 165 -0.20 9.40 5.83
N LEU A 166 0.54 8.33 6.11
CA LEU A 166 1.85 8.41 6.77
C LEU A 166 2.91 8.00 5.76
N MET A 167 3.78 8.94 5.41
CA MET A 167 4.95 8.67 4.56
C MET A 167 6.10 8.21 5.47
N LEU A 168 6.53 6.96 5.32
CA LEU A 168 7.54 6.32 6.17
C LEU A 168 8.84 6.08 5.39
N PRO A 169 10.02 6.10 6.03
CA PRO A 169 11.28 5.76 5.37
C PRO A 169 11.24 4.31 4.89
N GLY A 170 11.97 4.03 3.82
CA GLY A 170 12.02 2.72 3.15
C GLY A 170 11.36 2.73 1.78
N VAL A 171 11.55 1.61 1.08
CA VAL A 171 10.96 1.32 -0.24
C VAL A 171 9.65 0.53 -0.10
N HIS A 172 8.99 0.23 -1.23
CA HIS A 172 7.68 -0.41 -1.29
C HIS A 172 7.47 -1.61 -0.31
N SER A 173 8.38 -2.57 -0.34
CA SER A 173 8.30 -3.78 0.50
C SER A 173 8.88 -3.59 1.91
N ASP A 174 9.56 -2.47 2.20
CA ASP A 174 9.89 -2.11 3.59
C ASP A 174 8.60 -1.71 4.34
N ILE A 175 7.60 -1.19 3.62
CA ILE A 175 6.29 -0.80 4.17
C ILE A 175 5.30 -1.96 4.14
N GLY A 176 5.22 -2.70 3.03
CA GLY A 176 4.30 -3.83 2.88
C GLY A 176 4.79 -5.16 3.47
N GLY A 177 6.07 -5.24 3.84
CA GLY A 177 6.75 -6.49 4.21
C GLY A 177 7.18 -7.31 3.00
N SER A 178 7.61 -8.57 3.25
CA SER A 178 8.09 -9.61 2.30
C SER A 178 9.61 -9.81 2.18
N TYR A 179 10.43 -8.93 2.78
CA TYR A 179 11.87 -9.15 2.84
C TYR A 179 12.23 -10.23 3.88
N ARG A 180 13.25 -11.04 3.57
CA ARG A 180 13.72 -12.12 4.46
C ARG A 180 14.93 -11.65 5.25
N HIS A 181 15.03 -12.15 6.47
CA HIS A 181 16.11 -11.82 7.39
C HIS A 181 17.45 -12.36 6.86
N GLY A 182 18.47 -11.51 6.81
CA GLY A 182 19.82 -11.93 6.45
C GLY A 182 20.01 -12.21 4.95
N ASP A 183 19.02 -11.86 4.11
CA ASP A 183 19.18 -11.96 2.67
C ASP A 183 20.27 -10.99 2.20
N LYS A 184 21.18 -11.50 1.38
CA LYS A 184 22.22 -10.70 0.74
C LYS A 184 21.61 -9.94 -0.43
N GLU A 185 21.36 -8.65 -0.23
CA GLU A 185 20.93 -7.76 -1.29
C GLU A 185 22.13 -7.38 -2.17
N ARG A 186 22.02 -7.66 -3.47
CA ARG A 186 22.88 -7.10 -4.51
C ARG A 186 22.03 -6.27 -5.46
N SER A 187 22.42 -5.02 -5.72
CA SER A 187 21.68 -4.09 -6.57
C SER A 187 22.65 -3.33 -7.46
N VAL A 188 22.40 -3.29 -8.77
CA VAL A 188 22.98 -2.25 -9.62
C VAL A 188 22.23 -0.97 -9.33
N ILE A 189 22.87 -0.07 -8.58
CA ILE A 189 22.20 1.16 -8.10
C ILE A 189 22.28 2.30 -9.11
N PHE A 190 23.27 2.25 -10.00
CA PHE A 190 23.46 3.20 -11.09
C PHE A 190 24.26 2.57 -12.22
N LYS A 191 24.03 3.01 -13.45
CA LYS A 191 24.79 2.60 -14.63
C LYS A 191 25.13 3.81 -15.50
N GLU A 192 26.30 3.78 -16.12
CA GLU A 192 26.64 4.75 -17.15
C GLU A 192 27.39 4.09 -18.31
N SER A 193 27.37 4.73 -19.47
CA SER A 193 28.28 4.35 -20.55
C SER A 193 29.68 4.90 -20.23
N PHE A 194 30.71 4.09 -20.42
CA PHE A 194 32.09 4.56 -20.42
C PHE A 194 32.71 4.34 -21.80
N PHE A 195 33.57 5.26 -22.20
CA PHE A 195 34.41 5.09 -23.38
C PHE A 195 35.79 4.58 -22.95
N LEU A 196 36.58 4.12 -23.92
CA LEU A 196 38.00 3.85 -23.72
C LEU A 196 38.71 5.12 -23.17
N GLY A 197 38.82 5.25 -21.84
CA GLY A 197 39.55 6.27 -21.08
C GLY A 197 41.09 6.13 -21.07
N THR A 198 41.71 6.65 -20.00
CA THR A 198 43.16 6.83 -19.87
C THR A 198 43.87 5.58 -19.35
N ARG A 199 45.16 5.45 -19.66
CA ARG A 199 46.03 4.39 -19.12
C ARG A 199 46.61 4.82 -17.78
N ASP A 200 46.60 3.94 -16.79
CA ASP A 200 47.28 4.16 -15.51
C ASP A 200 48.81 4.10 -15.65
N LYS A 201 49.54 4.33 -14.55
CA LYS A 201 51.01 4.30 -14.50
C LYS A 201 51.63 2.94 -14.85
N SER A 202 50.81 1.89 -14.90
CA SER A 202 51.18 0.52 -15.28
C SER A 202 50.62 0.13 -16.66
N PHE A 203 50.20 1.11 -17.47
CA PHE A 203 49.56 0.93 -18.78
C PHE A 203 48.24 0.15 -18.75
N LYS A 204 47.65 -0.07 -17.58
CA LYS A 204 46.34 -0.72 -17.44
C LYS A 204 45.26 0.31 -17.72
N PHE A 205 44.27 -0.13 -18.48
CA PHE A 205 43.15 0.69 -18.88
C PHE A 205 42.21 0.93 -17.68
N THR A 206 41.87 2.19 -17.40
CA THR A 206 40.90 2.53 -16.34
C THR A 206 39.73 3.31 -16.94
N PRO A 207 38.51 2.75 -16.95
CA PRO A 207 37.30 3.47 -17.35
C PRO A 207 37.11 4.78 -16.58
N SER A 208 36.71 5.84 -17.28
CA SER A 208 36.24 7.09 -16.62
C SER A 208 34.75 6.97 -16.31
N THR A 209 34.38 7.07 -15.04
CA THR A 209 33.00 6.88 -14.55
C THR A 209 32.54 8.00 -13.61
N PRO A 210 32.48 9.26 -14.10
CA PRO A 210 32.22 10.42 -13.25
C PRO A 210 30.82 10.39 -12.62
N LYS A 211 29.80 9.83 -13.30
CA LYS A 211 28.45 9.77 -12.72
C LYS A 211 28.35 8.71 -11.64
N CYS A 212 28.95 7.53 -11.84
CA CYS A 212 29.04 6.51 -10.81
C CYS A 212 29.83 7.03 -9.59
N ASP A 213 30.96 7.72 -9.79
CA ASP A 213 31.75 8.29 -8.70
C ASP A 213 30.98 9.35 -7.90
N ALA A 214 30.23 10.22 -8.60
CA ALA A 214 29.38 11.21 -7.98
C ALA A 214 28.23 10.56 -7.18
N PHE A 215 27.56 9.56 -7.77
CA PHE A 215 26.46 8.88 -7.10
C PHE A 215 26.93 8.05 -5.91
N LYS A 216 28.10 7.40 -5.99
CA LYS A 216 28.75 6.71 -4.88
C LYS A 216 28.91 7.64 -3.67
N LYS A 217 29.42 8.86 -3.86
CA LYS A 217 29.56 9.86 -2.78
C LYS A 217 28.21 10.25 -2.16
N ILE A 218 27.19 10.44 -2.99
CA ILE A 218 25.83 10.77 -2.55
C ILE A 218 25.28 9.66 -1.65
N VAL A 219 25.24 8.41 -2.13
CA VAL A 219 24.60 7.31 -1.39
C VAL A 219 25.35 6.95 -0.10
N ILE A 220 26.67 7.18 -0.05
CA ILE A 220 27.45 7.09 1.19
C ILE A 220 27.05 8.21 2.16
N SER A 221 27.01 9.47 1.69
CA SER A 221 26.64 10.61 2.54
C SER A 221 25.24 10.48 3.15
N GLU A 222 24.32 9.89 2.39
CA GLU A 222 22.93 9.67 2.78
C GLU A 222 22.73 8.46 3.72
N GLY A 223 23.79 7.66 3.90
CA GLY A 223 23.81 6.48 4.76
C GLY A 223 23.21 5.22 4.14
N TRP A 224 23.05 5.16 2.81
CA TRP A 224 22.56 3.95 2.15
C TRP A 224 23.62 2.84 2.09
N TYR A 225 24.89 3.21 1.86
CA TYR A 225 25.99 2.27 1.73
C TYR A 225 27.24 2.79 2.43
N ASP A 226 28.07 1.88 2.92
CA ASP A 226 29.46 2.15 3.27
C ASP A 226 30.35 2.02 2.01
N ASP A 227 31.57 2.56 2.06
CA ASP A 227 32.46 2.59 0.90
C ASP A 227 32.84 1.18 0.40
N ASP A 228 33.03 0.24 1.32
CA ASP A 228 33.39 -1.16 1.07
C ASP A 228 32.22 -2.01 0.56
N GLN A 229 30.99 -1.52 0.74
CA GLN A 229 29.75 -2.13 0.22
C GLN A 229 29.48 -1.78 -1.24
N LEU A 230 30.27 -0.88 -1.84
CA LEU A 230 30.11 -0.41 -3.21
C LEU A 230 31.28 -0.81 -4.10
N LYS A 231 30.98 -1.45 -5.23
CA LYS A 231 31.97 -1.88 -6.22
C LYS A 231 31.60 -1.43 -7.61
N MET A 232 32.61 -1.14 -8.42
CA MET A 232 32.46 -0.92 -9.85
C MET A 232 32.61 -2.24 -10.59
N GLU A 233 31.64 -2.54 -11.44
CA GLU A 233 31.67 -3.64 -12.39
C GLU A 233 31.58 -3.10 -13.83
N TYR A 234 32.21 -3.78 -14.78
CA TYR A 234 32.36 -3.29 -16.15
C TYR A 234 31.99 -4.38 -17.16
N ASP A 235 31.13 -4.02 -18.12
CA ASP A 235 30.86 -4.78 -19.33
C ASP A 235 31.57 -4.06 -20.49
N TYR A 236 32.73 -4.60 -20.89
CA TYR A 236 33.58 -4.01 -21.93
C TYR A 236 33.00 -4.17 -23.34
N ASP A 237 32.22 -5.22 -23.58
CA ASP A 237 31.58 -5.46 -24.87
C ASP A 237 30.49 -4.41 -25.14
N LYS A 238 29.77 -3.99 -24.09
CA LYS A 238 28.74 -2.95 -24.17
C LYS A 238 29.23 -1.54 -23.83
N GLY A 239 30.47 -1.39 -23.36
CA GLY A 239 31.00 -0.12 -22.83
C GLY A 239 30.16 0.42 -21.66
N LYS A 240 29.74 -0.45 -20.75
CA LYS A 240 28.84 -0.11 -19.62
C LYS A 240 29.50 -0.34 -18.27
N ALA A 241 29.45 0.68 -17.42
CA ALA A 241 29.90 0.62 -16.04
C ALA A 241 28.68 0.55 -15.11
N TYR A 242 28.81 -0.25 -14.07
CA TYR A 242 27.77 -0.53 -13.09
C TYR A 242 28.31 -0.23 -11.70
N LEU A 243 27.65 0.69 -11.00
CA LEU A 243 27.88 0.86 -9.56
C LEU A 243 26.98 -0.14 -8.84
N VAL A 244 27.61 -1.11 -8.18
CA VAL A 244 26.94 -2.24 -7.54
C VAL A 244 27.05 -2.12 -6.03
N GLY A 245 25.91 -2.07 -5.37
CA GLY A 245 25.79 -2.15 -3.92
C GLY A 245 25.56 -3.58 -3.47
N THR A 246 26.23 -4.00 -2.40
CA THR A 246 26.02 -5.30 -1.77
C THR A 246 25.93 -5.16 -0.26
N ARG A 247 24.80 -5.58 0.33
CA ARG A 247 24.52 -5.48 1.77
C ARG A 247 23.85 -6.77 2.28
N VAL A 248 23.95 -7.02 3.57
CA VAL A 248 23.14 -8.03 4.26
C VAL A 248 22.22 -7.28 5.20
N LEU A 249 20.91 -7.38 4.94
CA LEU A 249 19.92 -6.53 5.59
C LEU A 249 19.09 -7.30 6.62
N GLU A 250 18.70 -6.58 7.65
CA GLU A 250 17.72 -7.00 8.64
C GLU A 250 16.30 -6.78 8.08
N ASN A 251 15.34 -7.63 8.41
CA ASN A 251 13.97 -7.52 7.89
C ASN A 251 12.93 -7.12 8.95
N THR A 252 13.35 -6.49 10.05
CA THR A 252 12.50 -6.21 11.20
C THR A 252 11.78 -4.85 11.12
N TYR A 253 12.08 -4.04 10.11
CA TYR A 253 11.51 -2.71 9.96
C TYR A 253 10.04 -2.71 9.50
N ASP A 254 9.60 -3.72 8.74
CA ASP A 254 8.20 -3.86 8.29
C ASP A 254 7.19 -3.89 9.47
N LYS A 255 7.65 -4.34 10.63
CA LYS A 255 6.91 -4.31 11.90
C LYS A 255 6.52 -2.89 12.33
N VAL A 256 7.27 -1.86 11.95
CA VAL A 256 6.92 -0.47 12.21
C VAL A 256 5.61 -0.13 11.51
N ALA A 257 5.52 -0.40 10.21
CA ALA A 257 4.31 -0.15 9.42
C ALA A 257 3.13 -0.99 9.93
N LEU A 258 3.35 -2.29 10.16
CA LEU A 258 2.31 -3.18 10.71
C LEU A 258 1.77 -2.68 12.05
N ASN A 259 2.66 -2.27 12.97
CA ASN A 259 2.24 -1.69 14.25
C ASN A 259 1.38 -0.46 14.05
N LYS A 260 1.76 0.48 13.16
CA LYS A 260 0.97 1.69 12.93
C LYS A 260 -0.42 1.39 12.40
N MET A 261 -0.53 0.45 11.46
CA MET A 261 -1.84 0.02 10.95
C MET A 261 -2.71 -0.57 12.06
N VAL A 262 -2.16 -1.48 12.87
CA VAL A 262 -2.88 -2.12 13.98
C VAL A 262 -3.27 -1.09 15.03
N MET A 263 -2.34 -0.25 15.49
CA MET A 263 -2.59 0.78 16.52
C MET A 263 -3.73 1.72 16.12
N VAL A 264 -3.72 2.23 14.89
CA VAL A 264 -4.76 3.15 14.42
C VAL A 264 -6.09 2.41 14.27
N SER A 265 -6.13 1.27 13.58
CA SER A 265 -7.36 0.52 13.33
C SER A 265 -8.03 -0.03 14.60
N LYS A 266 -7.27 -0.31 15.66
CA LYS A 266 -7.78 -0.75 16.96
C LYS A 266 -8.33 0.37 17.84
N GLN A 267 -8.09 1.64 17.49
CA GLN A 267 -8.62 2.76 18.27
C GLN A 267 -10.12 2.57 18.49
N LYS A 268 -10.62 2.90 19.68
CA LYS A 268 -12.02 2.67 20.10
C LYS A 268 -13.07 3.13 19.07
N GLN A 269 -12.75 4.19 18.33
CA GLN A 269 -13.62 4.72 17.28
C GLN A 269 -13.77 3.79 16.07
N PHE A 270 -12.77 2.99 15.71
CA PHE A 270 -12.83 2.06 14.57
C PHE A 270 -13.00 0.60 15.03
N GLY A 271 -12.38 0.21 16.15
CA GLY A 271 -12.66 -1.07 16.81
C GLY A 271 -12.37 -2.31 15.97
N VAL A 272 -11.35 -2.29 15.12
CA VAL A 272 -10.92 -3.50 14.39
C VAL A 272 -10.39 -4.53 15.39
N ILE A 273 -10.89 -5.76 15.31
CA ILE A 273 -10.54 -6.86 16.21
C ILE A 273 -9.50 -7.74 15.52
N TYR A 274 -8.46 -8.11 16.26
CA TYR A 274 -7.40 -9.00 15.83
C TYR A 274 -7.30 -10.18 16.80
N ASP A 275 -6.80 -11.32 16.33
CA ASP A 275 -6.39 -12.40 17.23
C ASP A 275 -5.22 -11.91 18.10
N GLU A 276 -5.41 -11.92 19.42
CA GLU A 276 -4.45 -11.33 20.35
C GLU A 276 -3.08 -12.02 20.31
N THR A 277 -3.05 -13.33 20.06
CA THR A 277 -1.81 -14.11 20.07
C THR A 277 -1.01 -13.79 18.82
N ILE A 278 -1.66 -13.82 17.66
CA ILE A 278 -1.06 -13.49 16.37
C ILE A 278 -0.61 -12.02 16.35
N GLU A 279 -1.45 -11.11 16.85
CA GLU A 279 -1.11 -9.70 16.97
C GLU A 279 0.17 -9.51 17.77
N LYS A 280 0.20 -9.96 19.04
CA LYS A 280 1.37 -9.83 19.93
C LYS A 280 2.62 -10.42 19.28
N GLN A 281 2.50 -11.58 18.63
CA GLN A 281 3.63 -12.22 17.96
C GLN A 281 4.15 -11.40 16.78
N LYS A 282 3.26 -10.86 15.94
CA LYS A 282 3.63 -10.17 14.69
C LYS A 282 4.03 -8.72 14.90
N THR A 283 3.45 -8.05 15.90
CA THR A 283 3.77 -6.65 16.21
C THR A 283 4.93 -6.49 17.18
N ASN A 284 5.43 -7.57 17.81
CA ASN A 284 6.56 -7.48 18.72
C ASN A 284 7.86 -7.03 18.01
N ILE A 285 8.36 -5.86 18.42
CA ILE A 285 9.64 -5.29 18.00
C ILE A 285 10.69 -5.61 19.07
N SER A 286 11.44 -6.69 18.85
CA SER A 286 12.51 -7.14 19.76
C SER A 286 13.86 -6.48 19.50
N ASP A 287 14.06 -5.93 18.30
CA ASP A 287 15.29 -5.25 17.93
C ASP A 287 15.35 -3.87 18.65
N PRO A 288 16.33 -3.62 19.53
CA PRO A 288 16.39 -2.37 20.29
C PRO A 288 16.53 -1.12 19.43
N PHE A 289 17.20 -1.24 18.27
CA PHE A 289 17.35 -0.14 17.35
C PHE A 289 16.04 0.15 16.62
N ILE A 290 15.33 -0.87 16.15
CA ILE A 290 14.00 -0.67 15.54
C ILE A 290 12.98 -0.19 16.58
N ALA A 291 13.07 -0.60 17.85
CA ALA A 291 12.23 -0.06 18.91
C ALA A 291 12.45 1.46 19.08
N LYS A 292 13.71 1.91 19.09
CA LYS A 292 14.07 3.34 19.12
C LYS A 292 13.58 4.10 17.88
N VAL A 293 13.66 3.51 16.69
CA VAL A 293 13.11 4.11 15.45
C VAL A 293 11.59 4.16 15.52
N PHE A 294 10.94 3.13 16.03
CA PHE A 294 9.51 3.05 16.20
C PHE A 294 8.98 4.16 17.12
N GLU A 295 9.68 4.49 18.21
CA GLU A 295 9.34 5.62 19.08
C GLU A 295 9.37 6.96 18.31
N GLN A 296 10.42 7.21 17.52
CA GLN A 296 10.55 8.43 16.70
C GLN A 296 9.44 8.53 15.64
N ILE A 297 9.15 7.43 14.94
CA ILE A 297 8.04 7.34 14.00
C ILE A 297 6.68 7.45 14.72
N THR A 298 6.60 7.07 16.00
CA THR A 298 5.40 7.29 16.83
C THR A 298 5.15 8.76 17.05
N SER A 299 6.17 9.55 17.38
CA SER A 299 6.07 11.01 17.51
C SER A 299 5.61 11.65 16.20
N TYR A 300 6.19 11.25 15.06
CA TYR A 300 5.73 11.69 13.74
C TYR A 300 4.24 11.35 13.52
N SER A 301 3.86 10.09 13.69
CA SER A 301 2.46 9.65 13.50
C SER A 301 1.48 10.39 14.41
N ALA A 302 1.90 10.72 15.65
CA ALA A 302 1.11 11.49 16.58
C ALA A 302 0.91 12.92 16.10
N ALA A 303 1.94 13.57 15.55
CA ALA A 303 1.83 14.92 15.00
C ALA A 303 0.85 14.97 13.82
N VAL A 304 0.93 14.02 12.88
CA VAL A 304 -0.02 13.93 11.76
C VAL A 304 -1.45 13.69 12.26
N MET A 305 -1.64 12.79 13.23
CA MET A 305 -2.95 12.54 13.84
C MET A 305 -3.51 13.76 14.56
N THR A 306 -2.69 14.48 15.34
CA THR A 306 -3.08 15.71 16.03
C THR A 306 -3.53 16.76 15.02
N HIS A 307 -2.73 17.00 13.98
CA HIS A 307 -3.05 17.94 12.92
C HIS A 307 -4.41 17.63 12.26
N ARG A 308 -4.65 16.37 11.91
CA ARG A 308 -5.94 15.93 11.36
C ARG A 308 -7.11 16.17 12.33
N ASN A 309 -6.93 15.82 13.60
CA ASN A 309 -7.99 15.97 14.60
C ASN A 309 -8.33 17.44 14.87
N GLU A 310 -7.32 18.32 14.86
CA GLU A 310 -7.51 19.77 14.95
C GLU A 310 -8.24 20.31 13.73
N ALA A 311 -7.85 19.89 12.52
CA ALA A 311 -8.53 20.27 11.29
C ALA A 311 -10.02 19.87 11.29
N ILE A 312 -10.36 18.70 11.83
CA ILE A 312 -11.74 18.25 12.01
C ILE A 312 -12.47 19.13 13.03
N ARG A 313 -11.86 19.39 14.19
CA ARG A 313 -12.44 20.19 15.28
C ARG A 313 -12.72 21.62 14.83
N GLU A 314 -11.81 22.20 14.06
CA GLU A 314 -11.89 23.57 13.55
C GLU A 314 -12.65 23.68 12.22
N GLN A 315 -13.14 22.56 11.69
CA GLN A 315 -13.87 22.49 10.41
C GLN A 315 -13.07 23.11 9.25
N LYS A 316 -11.75 22.94 9.25
CA LYS A 316 -10.88 23.46 8.19
C LYS A 316 -11.30 22.90 6.82
N PRO A 317 -11.19 23.67 5.73
CA PRO A 317 -11.39 23.14 4.38
C PRO A 317 -10.43 21.97 4.10
N ALA A 318 -10.92 20.90 3.47
CA ALA A 318 -10.11 19.71 3.18
C ALA A 318 -8.84 20.04 2.37
N ALA A 319 -8.94 20.95 1.39
CA ALA A 319 -7.78 21.40 0.61
C ALA A 319 -6.70 22.08 1.46
N GLN A 320 -7.11 22.84 2.49
CA GLN A 320 -6.17 23.47 3.41
C GLN A 320 -5.50 22.41 4.30
N TYR A 321 -6.26 21.49 4.88
CA TYR A 321 -5.72 20.37 5.66
C TYR A 321 -4.70 19.55 4.88
N LEU A 322 -5.00 19.20 3.62
CA LEU A 322 -4.10 18.41 2.79
C LEU A 322 -2.78 19.15 2.52
N LYS A 323 -2.85 20.44 2.17
CA LYS A 323 -1.65 21.27 1.94
C LYS A 323 -0.79 21.42 3.21
N GLU A 324 -1.42 21.60 4.37
CA GLU A 324 -0.71 21.68 5.66
C GLU A 324 -0.09 20.32 6.02
N SER A 325 -0.77 19.21 5.73
CA SER A 325 -0.30 17.85 6.00
C SER A 325 0.97 17.48 5.22
N GLU A 326 1.12 17.97 3.98
CA GLU A 326 2.31 17.77 3.15
C GLU A 326 3.60 18.33 3.78
N GLN A 327 3.47 19.28 4.71
CA GLN A 327 4.61 19.90 5.39
C GLN A 327 5.10 19.09 6.60
N ILE A 328 4.35 18.08 7.04
CA ILE A 328 4.72 17.26 8.20
C ILE A 328 5.56 16.08 7.70
N SER A 329 6.88 16.14 7.93
CA SER A 329 7.81 15.12 7.47
C SER A 329 8.31 14.25 8.62
N TYR A 330 8.50 12.95 8.37
CA TYR A 330 9.16 12.07 9.35
C TYR A 330 10.61 12.50 9.62
N LEU A 331 11.23 13.24 8.69
CA LEU A 331 12.59 13.75 8.80
C LEU A 331 12.77 14.73 9.97
N ASP A 332 11.70 15.40 10.40
CA ASP A 332 11.73 16.32 11.55
C ASP A 332 11.73 15.57 12.89
N TYR A 333 11.45 14.26 12.88
CA TYR A 333 11.28 13.43 14.07
C TYR A 333 12.35 12.35 14.20
N ILE A 334 12.92 11.87 13.08
CA ILE A 334 13.99 10.88 13.09
C ILE A 334 15.36 11.55 13.17
N LYS A 335 16.19 11.11 14.11
CA LYS A 335 17.57 11.59 14.26
C LYS A 335 18.38 11.22 13.00
N PRO A 336 19.19 12.15 12.45
CA PRO A 336 19.96 11.89 11.24
C PRO A 336 20.84 10.64 11.30
N ASP A 337 21.53 10.40 12.41
CA ASP A 337 22.39 9.21 12.58
C ASP A 337 21.59 7.90 12.66
N ASP A 338 20.41 7.94 13.30
CA ASP A 338 19.50 6.80 13.32
C ASP A 338 18.97 6.53 11.91
N LEU A 339 18.61 7.56 11.13
CA LEU A 339 18.15 7.39 9.75
C LEU A 339 19.25 6.81 8.84
N LYS A 340 20.50 7.25 8.98
CA LYS A 340 21.63 6.66 8.24
C LYS A 340 21.81 5.19 8.58
N LYS A 341 21.81 4.85 9.88
CA LYS A 341 21.89 3.45 10.31
C LYS A 341 20.71 2.61 9.82
N LEU A 342 19.51 3.18 9.84
CA LEU A 342 18.29 2.53 9.35
C LEU A 342 18.42 2.20 7.86
N ARG A 343 18.83 3.17 7.04
CA ARG A 343 19.07 3.00 5.60
C ARG A 343 20.10 1.93 5.30
N ASN A 344 21.22 1.93 6.00
CA ASN A 344 22.31 1.00 5.73
C ASN A 344 21.95 -0.45 6.09
N ARG A 345 21.23 -0.65 7.20
CA ARG A 345 21.07 -1.99 7.80
C ARG A 345 19.69 -2.63 7.66
N TYR A 346 18.65 -1.85 7.39
CA TYR A 346 17.26 -2.35 7.43
C TYR A 346 16.45 -2.00 6.18
N LEU A 347 16.76 -0.89 5.51
CA LEU A 347 16.01 -0.46 4.33
C LEU A 347 16.64 -0.99 3.05
N HIS A 348 15.78 -1.48 2.18
CA HIS A 348 16.18 -2.11 0.94
C HIS A 348 16.37 -1.09 -0.18
N TRP A 349 17.14 -1.47 -1.19
CA TRP A 349 17.32 -0.68 -2.40
C TRP A 349 16.54 -1.35 -3.54
N SER A 350 15.32 -0.85 -3.77
CA SER A 350 14.38 -1.49 -4.69
C SER A 350 14.76 -1.34 -6.17
N VAL A 351 15.47 -0.26 -6.52
CA VAL A 351 15.89 0.00 -7.91
C VAL A 351 16.95 -1.00 -8.37
N LYS A 352 16.73 -1.57 -9.55
CA LYS A 352 17.70 -2.40 -10.28
C LYS A 352 17.95 -1.73 -11.62
N ALA A 353 19.01 -0.92 -11.72
CA ALA A 353 19.26 -0.11 -12.91
C ALA A 353 19.55 -0.95 -14.17
N ASP A 354 19.88 -2.23 -14.01
CA ASP A 354 20.13 -3.20 -15.07
C ASP A 354 18.92 -4.09 -15.42
N GLU A 355 17.84 -4.05 -14.64
CA GLU A 355 16.66 -4.90 -14.86
C GLU A 355 15.47 -4.11 -15.43
N PHE A 356 14.85 -4.66 -16.47
CA PHE A 356 13.66 -4.07 -17.09
C PHE A 356 12.47 -4.09 -16.11
N GLY A 357 11.77 -2.97 -16.00
CA GLY A 357 10.60 -2.83 -15.13
C GLY A 357 10.90 -2.50 -13.66
N LEU A 358 12.17 -2.59 -13.24
CA LEU A 358 12.67 -2.26 -11.91
C LEU A 358 13.69 -1.10 -11.92
N GLY A 359 13.86 -0.47 -13.08
CA GLY A 359 14.76 0.66 -13.27
C GLY A 359 14.32 1.91 -12.51
N PRO A 360 15.24 2.87 -12.33
CA PRO A 360 14.90 4.17 -11.80
C PRO A 360 14.05 4.95 -12.82
N ARG A 361 13.22 5.87 -12.33
CA ARG A 361 12.51 6.82 -13.19
C ARG A 361 13.42 7.85 -13.88
N PHE A 362 14.64 8.03 -13.38
CA PHE A 362 15.60 9.02 -13.84
C PHE A 362 16.95 8.36 -14.11
N ASP A 363 17.61 8.77 -15.20
CA ASP A 363 18.97 8.32 -15.55
C ASP A 363 20.07 9.26 -15.01
N ASP A 364 19.69 10.28 -14.24
CA ASP A 364 20.60 11.28 -13.69
C ASP A 364 21.04 10.98 -12.26
N VAL A 365 22.18 11.56 -11.88
CA VAL A 365 22.73 11.51 -10.53
C VAL A 365 21.96 12.53 -9.66
N LEU A 366 21.00 12.03 -8.89
CA LEU A 366 20.11 12.86 -8.08
C LEU A 366 20.30 12.63 -6.58
N LEU A 367 20.18 13.70 -5.79
CA LEU A 367 20.04 13.63 -4.33
C LEU A 367 18.69 13.03 -3.94
N LEU A 368 18.60 12.44 -2.74
CA LEU A 368 17.39 11.75 -2.27
C LEU A 368 16.11 12.60 -2.34
N GLU A 369 16.20 13.88 -2.03
CA GLU A 369 15.09 14.84 -2.12
C GLU A 369 14.47 14.92 -3.53
N LYS A 370 15.26 14.63 -4.57
CA LYS A 370 14.83 14.63 -5.98
C LYS A 370 14.51 13.23 -6.50
N ARG A 371 14.90 12.16 -5.80
CA ARG A 371 14.56 10.77 -6.16
C ARG A 371 13.17 10.42 -5.65
N LYS A 372 12.15 10.91 -6.37
CA LYS A 372 10.74 10.72 -6.04
C LYS A 372 9.98 10.03 -7.17
N ARG A 373 9.09 9.11 -6.82
CA ARG A 373 8.10 8.55 -7.76
C ARG A 373 6.99 9.56 -8.06
N GLN A 374 6.23 9.27 -9.11
CA GLN A 374 5.02 10.02 -9.42
C GLN A 374 3.91 9.62 -8.45
N ILE A 375 3.09 10.60 -8.08
CA ILE A 375 1.93 10.45 -7.21
C ILE A 375 0.69 10.76 -8.02
N GLN A 376 -0.25 9.82 -8.05
CA GLN A 376 -1.54 9.95 -8.71
C GLN A 376 -2.60 10.30 -7.67
N ASN A 377 -3.50 11.21 -8.02
CA ASN A 377 -4.64 11.57 -7.19
C ASN A 377 -5.71 10.48 -7.28
N GLY A 378 -5.91 9.73 -6.19
CA GLY A 378 -6.96 8.73 -6.12
C GLY A 378 -7.79 8.82 -4.87
#